data_AF-A0A814QMP5-F1
#
_entry.id   AF-A0A814QMP5-F1
#
_cell.length_a   1.000
_cell.length_b   1.000
_cell.length_c   1.000
_cell.angle_alpha   90.00
_cell.angle_beta   90.00
_cell.angle_gamma   90.00
#
_symmetry.space_group_name_H-M   'P 1'
#
loop_
_entity.id
_entity.type
_entity.pdbx_description
1 polymer ?
#
loop_
_entity_poly.entity_id
_entity_poly.type
_entity_poly.pdbx_seq_one_letter_code
_entity_poly.pdbx_strand_id
1 'polypeptide(L)'
;MDSSADCQVILTTISEFYRISMSDSDEKIKTSLQTILKLWPDVLHAGNTATDDELFSLNVSRAVFTQIFAITLSKEFFNKDHLLIREIFFTLFSILTGYTHIFKENKSVYIESNVRLIIKMMTSVVSVVRFQHDDLTKPEEQNLLIAIREHIDSDDQCDSLSDGSISLIWNICDKTILIPTLLKAGYGRNILQWVEQRKTKFREEKIDAPIHILHNFLRHDDGIHELNKYNPLSIIEAVKFEPSVSDDDDYDLTIHLAMIRALLTDYDQIKQDTAKYPHKAINMLLQLSINAAKHEKCRYNGFHVSEPLTVLVKLFHNDEILHGILNKNETKPPTTIKSIIELFTTFLSKSYPKMAGDNDVLDNYTCVVIFNLFWILSNHERYHDSLRQSDTLIGLVKNAVVDPRRFVDTFMPRTMKSIYESASEILKNLDIEQH
;
A
#
# COMPACT_ATOMS: atom_id res chain seq x y z
N MET A 1 45.00 1.77 13.04
CA MET A 1 44.30 3.05 12.79
C MET A 1 43.56 3.35 14.08
N ASP A 2 43.79 4.51 14.68
CA ASP A 2 43.30 4.86 16.03
C ASP A 2 41.80 5.15 16.00
N SER A 3 40.98 4.19 16.45
CA SER A 3 39.51 4.32 16.55
C SER A 3 39.07 5.56 17.34
N SER A 4 39.88 6.00 18.29
CA SER A 4 39.62 7.19 19.12
C SER A 4 39.66 8.50 18.33
N ALA A 5 40.51 8.61 17.31
CA ALA A 5 40.58 9.81 16.47
C ALA A 5 39.34 9.95 15.57
N ASP A 6 38.85 8.82 15.04
CA ASP A 6 37.68 8.78 14.15
C ASP A 6 36.39 9.11 14.90
N CYS A 7 36.20 8.57 16.12
CA CYS A 7 35.08 8.91 17.00
C CYS A 7 35.01 10.41 17.32
N GLN A 8 36.15 11.03 17.63
CA GLN A 8 36.20 12.45 18.01
C GLN A 8 35.85 13.37 16.83
N VAL A 9 36.31 13.05 15.61
CA VAL A 9 35.95 13.80 14.40
C VAL A 9 34.46 13.71 14.14
N ILE A 10 33.88 12.51 14.19
CA ILE A 10 32.44 12.27 14.00
C ILE A 10 31.61 13.07 15.02
N LEU A 11 31.97 12.99 16.30
CA LEU A 11 31.25 13.71 17.36
C LEU A 11 31.35 15.24 17.20
N THR A 12 32.50 15.74 16.74
CA THR A 12 32.68 17.16 16.45
C THR A 12 31.76 17.60 15.32
N THR A 13 31.71 16.87 14.22
CA THR A 13 30.78 17.16 13.11
C THR A 13 29.32 17.06 13.54
N ILE A 14 28.96 16.05 14.33
CA ILE A 14 27.60 15.89 14.85
C ILE A 14 27.20 17.06 15.76
N SER A 15 28.16 17.61 16.51
CA SER A 15 27.89 18.69 17.44
C SER A 15 27.38 19.97 16.76
N GLU A 16 27.72 20.17 15.49
CA GLU A 16 27.26 21.31 14.68
C GLU A 16 25.74 21.27 14.46
N PHE A 17 25.16 20.07 14.45
CA PHE A 17 23.73 19.87 14.21
C PHE A 17 22.85 20.05 15.45
N TYR A 18 23.41 20.08 16.66
CA TYR A 18 22.63 20.27 17.89
C TYR A 18 21.78 21.54 17.90
N ARG A 19 22.23 22.55 17.15
CA ARG A 19 21.59 23.87 17.09
C ARG A 19 20.51 23.95 16.02
N ILE A 20 20.26 22.88 15.27
CA ILE A 20 19.18 22.85 14.28
C ILE A 20 17.83 22.87 14.99
N SER A 21 16.98 23.78 14.54
CA SER A 21 15.69 24.13 15.14
C SER A 21 14.60 24.24 14.08
N MET A 22 13.34 24.19 14.52
CA MET A 22 12.18 24.39 13.65
C MET A 22 12.17 25.76 12.97
N SER A 23 12.81 26.78 13.54
CA SER A 23 12.88 28.13 12.98
C SER A 23 13.95 28.31 11.91
N ASP A 24 14.84 27.33 11.72
CA ASP A 24 15.85 27.38 10.66
C ASP A 24 15.22 27.33 9.26
N SER A 25 15.94 27.87 8.29
CA SER A 25 15.52 27.86 6.89
C SER A 25 15.42 26.43 6.35
N ASP A 26 14.49 26.23 5.42
CA ASP A 26 14.25 24.93 4.79
C ASP A 26 15.53 24.37 4.14
N GLU A 27 16.33 25.23 3.49
CA GLU A 27 17.61 24.85 2.88
C GLU A 27 18.63 24.36 3.92
N LYS A 28 18.70 25.02 5.09
CA LYS A 28 19.60 24.62 6.17
C LYS A 28 19.18 23.28 6.76
N ILE A 29 17.89 23.06 6.97
CA ILE A 29 17.34 21.79 7.49
C ILE A 29 17.60 20.66 6.48
N LYS A 30 17.32 20.90 5.19
CA LYS A 30 17.58 19.95 4.11
C LYS A 30 19.06 19.57 4.03
N THR A 31 19.95 20.55 4.00
CA THR A 31 21.40 20.33 3.97
C THR A 31 21.86 19.56 5.21
N SER A 32 21.34 19.89 6.39
CA SER A 32 21.68 19.19 7.64
C SER A 32 21.27 17.72 7.59
N LEU A 33 20.05 17.43 7.09
CA LEU A 33 19.57 16.06 6.93
C LEU A 33 20.42 15.26 5.93
N GLN A 34 20.72 15.83 4.77
CA GLN A 34 21.56 15.15 3.77
C GLN A 34 22.98 14.90 4.31
N THR A 35 23.52 15.84 5.09
CA THR A 35 24.86 15.70 5.68
C THR A 35 24.88 14.61 6.74
N ILE A 36 23.92 14.59 7.67
CA ILE A 36 23.88 13.56 8.72
C ILE A 36 23.62 12.15 8.14
N LEU A 37 22.81 12.05 7.07
CA LEU A 37 22.60 10.77 6.36
C LEU A 37 23.90 10.24 5.75
N LYS A 38 24.70 11.11 5.14
CA LYS A 38 26.00 10.75 4.54
C LYS A 38 27.05 10.36 5.59
N LEU A 39 26.97 10.93 6.79
CA LEU A 39 27.87 10.61 7.90
C LEU A 39 27.50 9.29 8.58
N TRP A 40 26.28 8.81 8.41
CA TRP A 40 25.76 7.67 9.17
C TRP A 40 26.53 6.35 8.98
N PRO A 41 27.00 5.98 7.78
CA PRO A 41 27.90 4.83 7.61
C PRO A 41 29.14 4.90 8.52
N ASP A 42 29.75 6.08 8.64
CA ASP A 42 30.96 6.29 9.45
C ASP A 42 30.62 6.21 10.95
N VAL A 43 29.46 6.73 11.37
CA VAL A 43 28.94 6.58 12.74
C VAL A 43 28.81 5.11 13.12
N LEU A 44 28.23 4.31 12.22
CA LEU A 44 28.04 2.87 12.46
C LEU A 44 29.37 2.11 12.47
N HIS A 45 30.29 2.46 11.56
CA HIS A 45 31.63 1.87 11.54
C HIS A 45 32.40 2.16 12.84
N ALA A 46 32.42 3.43 13.27
CA ALA A 46 33.06 3.85 14.51
C ALA A 46 32.47 3.10 15.71
N GLY A 47 31.14 3.04 15.82
CA GLY A 47 30.46 2.32 16.89
C GLY A 47 30.73 0.81 16.91
N ASN A 48 31.09 0.20 15.79
CA ASN A 48 31.46 -1.22 15.76
C ASN A 48 32.86 -1.50 16.35
N THR A 49 33.68 -0.46 16.48
CA THR A 49 35.08 -0.53 16.97
C THR A 49 35.33 0.24 18.26
N ALA A 50 34.29 0.92 18.76
CA ALA A 50 34.34 1.79 19.93
C ALA A 50 34.40 1.02 21.25
N THR A 51 35.05 1.64 22.24
CA THR A 51 34.97 1.24 23.65
C THR A 51 33.61 1.60 24.27
N ASP A 52 33.27 1.04 25.43
CA ASP A 52 31.98 1.32 26.10
C ASP A 52 31.77 2.83 26.39
N ASP A 53 32.82 3.55 26.77
CA ASP A 53 32.76 5.00 27.01
C ASP A 53 32.53 5.80 25.71
N GLU A 54 33.15 5.37 24.62
CA GLU A 54 32.96 5.96 23.29
C GLU A 54 31.55 5.65 22.75
N LEU A 55 31.00 4.46 23.01
CA LEU A 55 29.62 4.11 22.68
C LEU A 55 28.61 5.00 23.39
N PHE A 56 28.87 5.35 24.66
CA PHE A 56 28.03 6.31 25.39
C PHE A 56 28.01 7.67 24.68
N SER A 57 29.17 8.15 24.25
CA SER A 57 29.27 9.41 23.50
C SER A 57 28.64 9.30 22.11
N LEU A 58 28.81 8.18 21.42
CA LEU A 58 28.18 7.96 20.12
C LEU A 58 26.66 7.83 20.20
N ASN A 59 26.06 7.52 21.35
CA ASN A 59 24.59 7.55 21.49
C ASN A 59 23.99 8.95 21.30
N VAL A 60 24.77 10.02 21.49
CA VAL A 60 24.38 11.39 21.14
C VAL A 60 24.00 11.50 19.66
N SER A 61 24.71 10.82 18.76
CA SER A 61 24.47 10.88 17.31
C SER A 61 23.02 10.53 16.97
N ARG A 62 22.47 9.54 17.68
CA ARG A 62 21.11 9.03 17.50
C ARG A 62 20.06 10.06 17.89
N ALA A 63 20.29 10.76 19.00
CA ALA A 63 19.39 11.83 19.46
C ALA A 63 19.37 12.98 18.45
N VAL A 64 20.55 13.42 18.01
CA VAL A 64 20.70 14.48 17.00
C VAL A 64 20.06 14.08 15.67
N PHE A 65 20.28 12.85 15.21
CA PHE A 65 19.69 12.37 13.97
C PHE A 65 18.17 12.28 14.05
N THR A 66 17.64 11.76 15.16
CA THR A 66 16.20 11.72 15.42
C THR A 66 15.59 13.13 15.42
N GLN A 67 16.27 14.11 16.04
CA GLN A 67 15.83 15.50 16.08
C GLN A 67 15.79 16.12 14.68
N ILE A 68 16.87 16.03 13.90
CA ILE A 68 16.90 16.60 12.53
C ILE A 68 15.83 15.94 11.66
N PHE A 69 15.69 14.62 11.76
CA PHE A 69 14.69 13.89 11.00
C PHE A 69 13.27 14.33 11.38
N ALA A 70 12.95 14.43 12.67
CA ALA A 70 11.65 14.90 13.13
C ALA A 70 11.35 16.34 12.70
N ILE A 71 12.35 17.24 12.76
CA ILE A 71 12.24 18.61 12.24
C ILE A 71 11.93 18.58 10.75
N THR A 72 12.64 17.75 9.98
CA THR A 72 12.42 17.64 8.53
C THR A 72 11.01 17.15 8.22
N LEU A 73 10.52 16.09 8.88
CA LEU A 73 9.17 15.57 8.67
C LEU A 73 8.06 16.60 8.97
N SER A 74 8.32 17.55 9.87
CA SER A 74 7.34 18.58 10.23
C SER A 74 7.24 19.73 9.21
N LYS A 75 8.20 19.84 8.29
CA LYS A 75 8.31 20.97 7.38
C LYS A 75 7.47 20.76 6.13
N GLU A 76 6.79 21.80 5.66
CA GLU A 76 5.93 21.71 4.48
C GLU A 76 6.68 21.28 3.21
N PHE A 77 7.94 21.70 3.05
CA PHE A 77 8.73 21.35 1.88
C PHE A 77 8.92 19.84 1.75
N PHE A 78 8.95 19.10 2.86
CA PHE A 78 9.14 17.66 2.86
C PHE A 78 8.06 16.97 2.02
N ASN A 79 6.79 17.35 2.21
CA ASN A 79 5.67 16.77 1.46
C ASN A 79 5.64 17.18 -0.03
N LYS A 80 6.41 18.19 -0.43
CA LYS A 80 6.46 18.72 -1.79
C LYS A 80 7.69 18.23 -2.57
N ASP A 81 8.81 17.95 -1.89
CA ASP A 81 10.07 17.52 -2.50
C ASP A 81 10.17 15.99 -2.57
N HIS A 82 9.55 15.40 -3.59
CA HIS A 82 9.57 13.95 -3.81
C HIS A 82 10.97 13.38 -4.06
N LEU A 83 11.91 14.18 -4.59
CA LEU A 83 13.28 13.74 -4.85
C LEU A 83 14.04 13.60 -3.54
N LEU A 84 13.90 14.56 -2.62
CA LEU A 84 14.50 14.48 -1.30
C LEU A 84 13.95 13.28 -0.49
N ILE A 85 12.63 13.07 -0.49
CA ILE A 85 12.00 11.91 0.18
C ILE A 85 12.63 10.61 -0.34
N ARG A 86 12.76 10.49 -1.66
CA ARG A 86 13.33 9.33 -2.33
C ARG A 86 14.80 9.15 -1.95
N GLU A 87 15.60 10.21 -2.00
CA GLU A 87 17.00 10.21 -1.58
C GLU A 87 17.16 9.70 -0.14
N ILE A 88 16.33 10.20 0.80
CA ILE A 88 16.34 9.78 2.19
C ILE A 88 16.09 8.28 2.32
N PHE A 89 14.99 7.79 1.71
CA PHE A 89 14.63 6.38 1.79
C PHE A 89 15.73 5.47 1.23
N PHE A 90 16.24 5.76 0.03
CA PHE A 90 17.25 4.91 -0.61
C PHE A 90 18.63 5.02 0.07
N THR A 91 18.98 6.17 0.64
CA THR A 91 20.20 6.30 1.45
C THR A 91 20.11 5.42 2.70
N LEU A 92 18.98 5.49 3.43
CA LEU A 92 18.74 4.64 4.60
C LEU A 92 18.70 3.15 4.24
N PHE A 93 18.05 2.78 3.14
CA PHE A 93 18.02 1.40 2.67
C PHE A 93 19.43 0.90 2.32
N SER A 94 20.21 1.72 1.60
CA SER A 94 21.61 1.41 1.25
C SER A 94 22.52 1.33 2.47
N ILE A 95 22.25 2.05 3.55
CA ILE A 95 22.97 1.85 4.81
C ILE A 95 22.66 0.45 5.35
N LEU A 96 21.38 0.06 5.40
CA LEU A 96 20.98 -1.25 5.93
C LEU A 96 21.52 -2.44 5.12
N THR A 97 21.75 -2.30 3.82
CA THR A 97 22.34 -3.40 3.02
C THR A 97 23.74 -3.79 3.52
N GLY A 98 24.49 -2.85 4.11
CA GLY A 98 25.78 -3.12 4.78
C GLY A 98 25.65 -3.88 6.11
N TYR A 99 24.46 -3.92 6.71
CA TYR A 99 24.20 -4.50 8.04
C TYR A 99 23.20 -5.67 8.01
N THR A 100 23.06 -6.34 6.86
CA THR A 100 22.18 -7.52 6.69
C THR A 100 22.45 -8.65 7.69
N HIS A 101 23.68 -8.79 8.16
CA HIS A 101 24.06 -9.80 9.15
C HIS A 101 23.34 -9.64 10.51
N ILE A 102 22.89 -8.43 10.86
CA ILE A 102 22.18 -8.15 12.12
C ILE A 102 20.83 -8.90 12.17
N PHE A 103 20.21 -9.12 11.02
CA PHE A 103 18.98 -9.90 10.92
C PHE A 103 19.20 -11.41 11.07
N LYS A 104 20.43 -11.89 10.94
CA LYS A 104 20.80 -13.32 10.97
C LYS A 104 21.50 -13.74 12.24
N GLU A 105 22.28 -12.85 12.85
CA GLU A 105 23.15 -13.16 13.97
C GLU A 105 23.10 -12.07 15.04
N ASN A 106 23.03 -12.48 16.30
CA ASN A 106 22.95 -11.58 17.44
C ASN A 106 24.37 -11.15 17.86
N LYS A 107 24.83 -9.94 17.47
CA LYS A 107 26.27 -9.59 17.63
C LYS A 107 26.60 -8.20 18.21
N SER A 108 25.77 -7.17 18.10
CA SER A 108 26.05 -5.86 18.72
C SER A 108 24.78 -5.07 19.06
N VAL A 109 24.58 -4.82 20.36
CA VAL A 109 23.44 -4.02 20.88
C VAL A 109 23.43 -2.62 20.30
N TYR A 110 24.60 -1.99 20.13
CA TYR A 110 24.70 -0.66 19.55
C TYR A 110 24.25 -0.63 18.09
N ILE A 111 24.78 -1.56 17.27
CA ILE A 111 24.44 -1.63 15.84
C ILE A 111 22.97 -1.96 15.66
N GLU A 112 22.46 -2.95 16.40
CA GLU A 112 21.06 -3.32 16.36
C GLU A 112 20.13 -2.14 16.72
N SER A 113 20.48 -1.38 17.76
CA SER A 113 19.72 -0.18 18.14
C SER A 113 19.68 0.89 17.06
N ASN A 114 20.74 1.00 16.25
CA ASN A 114 20.77 1.89 15.09
C ASN A 114 20.01 1.33 13.88
N VAL A 115 20.08 0.01 13.63
CA VAL A 115 19.26 -0.65 12.61
C VAL A 115 17.77 -0.42 12.89
N ARG A 116 17.34 -0.59 14.15
CA ARG A 116 15.97 -0.28 14.59
C ARG A 116 15.60 1.19 14.33
N LEU A 117 16.50 2.12 14.60
CA LEU A 117 16.29 3.55 14.31
C LEU A 117 16.10 3.81 12.81
N ILE A 118 16.96 3.24 11.98
CA ILE A 118 16.88 3.39 10.52
C ILE A 118 15.57 2.80 9.98
N ILE A 119 15.19 1.59 10.41
CA ILE A 119 13.91 0.97 10.02
C ILE A 119 12.73 1.87 10.39
N LYS A 120 12.74 2.47 11.59
CA LYS A 120 11.70 3.41 12.02
C LYS A 120 11.61 4.66 11.13
N MET A 121 12.75 5.23 10.78
CA MET A 121 12.82 6.39 9.88
C MET A 121 12.31 6.04 8.49
N MET A 122 12.76 4.91 7.95
CA MET A 122 12.30 4.38 6.67
C MET A 122 10.79 4.17 6.64
N THR A 123 10.24 3.53 7.69
CA THR A 123 8.80 3.31 7.86
C THR A 123 8.02 4.62 7.88
N SER A 124 8.62 5.71 8.37
CA SER A 124 7.96 7.03 8.44
C SER A 124 7.88 7.73 7.08
N VAL A 125 8.72 7.37 6.11
CA VAL A 125 8.81 8.07 4.82
C VAL A 125 8.34 7.24 3.63
N VAL A 126 8.40 5.91 3.72
CA VAL A 126 8.04 4.99 2.64
C VAL A 126 6.63 5.23 2.08
N SER A 127 5.68 5.67 2.91
CA SER A 127 4.30 5.94 2.50
C SER A 127 4.20 7.09 1.48
N VAL A 128 5.17 8.03 1.48
CA VAL A 128 5.22 9.20 0.59
C VAL A 128 6.29 9.08 -0.51
N VAL A 129 7.10 8.01 -0.51
CA VAL A 129 8.07 7.73 -1.58
C VAL A 129 7.33 7.34 -2.86
N ARG A 130 7.72 7.96 -3.98
CA ARG A 130 7.32 7.54 -5.33
C ARG A 130 8.33 6.51 -5.85
N PHE A 131 7.92 5.25 -5.90
CA PHE A 131 8.72 4.14 -6.40
C PHE A 131 8.57 3.96 -7.92
N GLN A 132 9.61 3.36 -8.51
CA GLN A 132 9.73 2.97 -9.92
C GLN A 132 9.85 1.44 -10.01
N HIS A 133 9.59 0.86 -11.18
CA HIS A 133 9.51 -0.59 -11.37
C HIS A 133 10.83 -1.34 -11.10
N ASP A 134 11.96 -0.67 -11.27
CA ASP A 134 13.31 -1.20 -11.09
C ASP A 134 13.88 -0.96 -9.69
N ASP A 135 13.11 -0.33 -8.80
CA ASP A 135 13.53 -0.08 -7.43
C ASP A 135 13.64 -1.36 -6.61
N LEU A 136 14.65 -1.37 -5.73
CA LEU A 136 14.94 -2.46 -4.79
C LEU A 136 15.27 -3.79 -5.48
N THR A 137 15.62 -3.77 -6.77
CA THR A 137 15.89 -4.97 -7.57
C THR A 137 17.36 -5.41 -7.55
N LYS A 138 18.28 -4.60 -7.01
CA LYS A 138 19.70 -4.96 -6.99
C LYS A 138 19.97 -6.15 -6.06
N PRO A 139 21.01 -6.96 -6.29
CA PRO A 139 21.30 -8.14 -5.48
C PRO A 139 21.42 -7.84 -3.97
N GLU A 140 22.12 -6.76 -3.61
CA GLU A 140 22.29 -6.33 -2.21
C GLU A 140 20.98 -5.87 -1.56
N GLU A 141 20.11 -5.24 -2.34
CA GLU A 141 18.78 -4.78 -1.92
C GLU A 141 17.86 -5.99 -1.68
N GLN A 142 17.89 -6.97 -2.59
CA GLN A 142 17.19 -8.24 -2.46
C GLN A 142 17.67 -9.04 -1.25
N ASN A 143 18.99 -9.11 -1.03
CA ASN A 143 19.57 -9.79 0.13
C ASN A 143 19.10 -9.18 1.45
N LEU A 144 18.92 -7.86 1.51
CA LEU A 144 18.34 -7.21 2.69
C LEU A 144 16.87 -7.57 2.89
N LEU A 145 16.05 -7.55 1.84
CA LEU A 145 14.65 -7.96 1.94
C LEU A 145 14.51 -9.43 2.37
N ILE A 146 15.37 -10.31 1.87
CA ILE A 146 15.45 -11.73 2.25
C ILE A 146 15.83 -11.84 3.73
N ALA A 147 16.85 -11.12 4.18
CA ALA A 147 17.31 -11.15 5.56
C ALA A 147 16.24 -10.65 6.53
N ILE A 148 15.53 -9.56 6.19
CA ILE A 148 14.39 -9.05 6.96
C ILE A 148 13.30 -10.11 7.09
N ARG A 149 12.92 -10.76 5.99
CA ARG A 149 11.91 -11.83 5.99
C ARG A 149 12.34 -12.99 6.88
N GLU A 150 13.55 -13.50 6.68
CA GLU A 150 14.12 -14.62 7.45
C GLU A 150 14.14 -14.31 8.95
N HIS A 151 14.47 -13.07 9.32
CA HIS A 151 14.44 -12.61 10.70
C HIS A 151 13.02 -12.67 11.28
N ILE A 152 12.04 -12.07 10.59
CA ILE A 152 10.63 -12.13 10.98
C ILE A 152 10.20 -13.58 11.13
N ASP A 153 10.56 -14.47 10.21
CA ASP A 153 10.20 -15.90 10.28
C ASP A 153 10.79 -16.60 11.51
N SER A 154 12.07 -16.34 11.80
CA SER A 154 12.81 -16.99 12.89
C SER A 154 12.46 -16.48 14.29
N ASP A 155 11.90 -15.28 14.39
CA ASP A 155 11.55 -14.67 15.66
C ASP A 155 10.19 -15.16 16.16
N ASP A 156 10.22 -16.06 17.13
CA ASP A 156 9.02 -16.66 17.73
C ASP A 156 8.22 -15.69 18.61
N GLN A 157 8.81 -14.58 19.08
CA GLN A 157 8.17 -13.65 20.02
C GLN A 157 7.97 -12.22 19.49
N CYS A 158 8.38 -11.95 18.25
CA CYS A 158 8.31 -10.63 17.62
C CYS A 158 8.89 -9.55 18.53
N ASP A 159 10.22 -9.54 18.62
CA ASP A 159 10.98 -8.49 19.25
C ASP A 159 10.76 -7.13 18.54
N SER A 160 11.32 -6.05 19.09
CA SER A 160 11.11 -4.73 18.50
C SER A 160 11.79 -4.53 17.12
N LEU A 161 12.78 -5.35 16.76
CA LEU A 161 13.39 -5.33 15.42
C LEU A 161 12.43 -5.98 14.42
N SER A 162 11.82 -7.12 14.78
CA SER A 162 10.73 -7.75 14.02
C SER A 162 9.51 -6.83 13.90
N ASP A 163 9.11 -6.13 14.96
CA ASP A 163 8.01 -5.15 14.93
C ASP A 163 8.26 -4.00 13.94
N GLY A 164 9.49 -3.47 13.96
CA GLY A 164 9.92 -2.43 13.02
C GLY A 164 9.93 -2.98 11.59
N SER A 165 10.45 -4.19 11.42
CA SER A 165 10.58 -4.87 10.14
C SER A 165 9.22 -5.15 9.51
N ILE A 166 8.26 -5.71 10.26
CA ILE A 166 6.92 -5.99 9.75
C ILE A 166 6.20 -4.68 9.37
N SER A 167 6.41 -3.60 10.13
CA SER A 167 5.84 -2.29 9.81
C SER A 167 6.46 -1.69 8.54
N LEU A 168 7.77 -1.84 8.34
CA LEU A 168 8.43 -1.44 7.10
C LEU A 168 7.90 -2.23 5.91
N ILE A 169 7.83 -3.56 6.03
CA ILE A 169 7.31 -4.44 4.98
C ILE A 169 5.87 -4.10 4.64
N TRP A 170 4.99 -3.90 5.63
CA TRP A 170 3.62 -3.47 5.39
C TRP A 170 3.53 -2.23 4.50
N ASN A 171 4.32 -1.20 4.82
CA ASN A 171 4.33 0.02 4.03
C ASN A 171 4.98 -0.13 2.65
N ILE A 172 5.98 -1.01 2.50
CA ILE A 172 6.54 -1.35 1.18
C ILE A 172 5.49 -2.09 0.34
N CYS A 173 4.72 -3.00 0.93
CA CYS A 173 3.66 -3.76 0.24
C CYS A 173 2.53 -2.87 -0.26
N ASP A 174 2.20 -1.77 0.44
CA ASP A 174 1.23 -0.78 -0.03
C ASP A 174 1.63 -0.18 -1.40
N LYS A 175 2.93 -0.20 -1.72
CA LYS A 175 3.44 0.20 -3.03
C LYS A 175 3.34 -1.00 -3.96
N THR A 176 2.16 -1.16 -4.57
CA THR A 176 1.87 -2.31 -5.45
C THR A 176 2.92 -2.55 -6.53
N ILE A 177 3.56 -1.49 -7.04
CA ILE A 177 4.68 -1.56 -8.00
C ILE A 177 5.86 -2.42 -7.52
N LEU A 178 6.03 -2.60 -6.21
CA LEU A 178 7.11 -3.38 -5.58
C LEU A 178 6.71 -4.83 -5.27
N ILE A 179 5.47 -5.25 -5.51
CA ILE A 179 5.05 -6.64 -5.24
C ILE A 179 5.93 -7.65 -6.00
N PRO A 180 6.27 -7.48 -7.30
CA PRO A 180 7.18 -8.39 -7.99
C PRO A 180 8.57 -8.50 -7.31
N THR A 181 9.07 -7.41 -6.76
CA THR A 181 10.33 -7.36 -6.02
C THR A 181 10.24 -8.16 -4.71
N LEU A 182 9.14 -8.04 -3.97
CA LEU A 182 8.93 -8.81 -2.74
C LEU A 182 8.69 -10.31 -3.02
N LEU A 183 8.04 -10.64 -4.15
CA LEU A 183 7.88 -12.02 -4.60
C LEU A 183 9.24 -12.67 -4.91
N LYS A 184 10.17 -11.94 -5.55
CA LYS A 184 11.55 -12.41 -5.76
C LYS A 184 12.30 -12.63 -4.45
N ALA A 185 12.09 -11.77 -3.46
CA ALA A 185 12.60 -11.96 -2.10
C ALA A 185 11.85 -13.07 -1.32
N GLY A 186 10.87 -13.73 -1.95
CA GLY A 186 10.18 -14.91 -1.46
C GLY A 186 9.18 -14.66 -0.34
N TYR A 187 8.51 -13.51 -0.33
CA TYR A 187 7.50 -13.18 0.68
C TYR A 187 6.17 -13.93 0.51
N GLY A 188 5.86 -14.47 -0.66
CA GLY A 188 4.55 -15.05 -0.98
C GLY A 188 4.06 -16.10 0.03
N ARG A 189 4.85 -17.16 0.24
CA ARG A 189 4.49 -18.22 1.21
C ARG A 189 4.55 -17.72 2.66
N ASN A 190 5.55 -16.92 3.00
CA ASN A 190 5.79 -16.46 4.37
C ASN A 190 4.65 -15.60 4.89
N ILE A 191 4.06 -14.75 4.05
CA ILE A 191 2.89 -13.95 4.44
C ILE A 191 1.72 -14.82 4.88
N LEU A 192 1.45 -15.93 4.18
CA LEU A 192 0.39 -16.86 4.57
C LEU A 192 0.71 -17.55 5.91
N GLN A 193 1.97 -17.91 6.15
CA GLN A 193 2.41 -18.46 7.43
C GLN A 193 2.26 -17.42 8.55
N TRP A 194 2.59 -16.16 8.29
CA TRP A 194 2.40 -15.06 9.24
C TRP A 194 0.92 -14.87 9.59
N VAL A 195 0.01 -14.96 8.61
CA VAL A 195 -1.44 -14.89 8.84
C VAL A 195 -1.94 -16.05 9.71
N GLU A 196 -1.47 -17.27 9.44
CA GLU A 196 -1.83 -18.48 10.19
C GLU A 196 -1.33 -18.40 11.64
N GLN A 197 -0.09 -17.95 11.84
CA GLN A 197 0.57 -17.86 13.14
C GLN A 197 0.33 -16.54 13.87
N ARG A 198 -0.52 -15.65 13.33
CA ARG A 198 -0.52 -14.25 13.75
C ARG A 198 -0.77 -14.05 15.25
N LYS A 199 -1.66 -14.88 15.82
CA LYS A 199 -2.04 -14.82 17.24
C LYS A 199 -0.95 -15.31 18.19
N THR A 200 -0.06 -16.18 17.71
CA THR A 200 1.02 -16.75 18.53
C THR A 200 2.35 -16.03 18.34
N LYS A 201 2.53 -15.38 17.19
CA LYS A 201 3.80 -14.76 16.77
C LYS A 201 3.83 -13.25 16.99
N PHE A 202 2.76 -12.52 16.67
CA PHE A 202 2.74 -11.06 16.76
C PHE A 202 2.06 -10.57 18.04
N ARG A 203 2.45 -9.39 18.51
CA ARG A 203 1.80 -8.71 19.63
C ARG A 203 0.37 -8.32 19.27
N GLU A 204 -0.46 -8.14 20.30
CA GLU A 204 -1.87 -7.81 20.15
C GLU A 204 -2.09 -6.56 19.28
N GLU A 205 -1.30 -5.50 19.46
CA GLU A 205 -1.38 -4.28 18.64
C GLU A 205 -0.95 -4.43 17.16
N LYS A 206 -0.40 -5.58 16.78
CA LYS A 206 0.11 -5.87 15.43
C LYS A 206 -0.46 -7.16 14.83
N ILE A 207 -1.43 -7.77 15.49
CA ILE A 207 -2.01 -9.06 15.10
C ILE A 207 -2.59 -9.04 13.67
N ASP A 208 -3.06 -7.88 13.21
CA ASP A 208 -3.66 -7.70 11.87
C ASP A 208 -2.67 -7.25 10.79
N ALA A 209 -1.44 -6.87 11.15
CA ALA A 209 -0.43 -6.45 10.17
C ALA A 209 -0.20 -7.50 9.06
N PRO A 210 -0.12 -8.82 9.34
CA PRO A 210 -0.04 -9.86 8.30
C PRO A 210 -1.25 -9.87 7.36
N ILE A 211 -2.45 -9.56 7.86
CA ILE A 211 -3.68 -9.50 7.05
C ILE A 211 -3.61 -8.32 6.08
N HIS A 212 -3.19 -7.14 6.55
CA HIS A 212 -3.03 -5.98 5.68
C HIS A 212 -1.90 -6.18 4.65
N ILE A 213 -0.80 -6.83 5.03
CA ILE A 213 0.26 -7.21 4.10
C ILE A 213 -0.28 -8.14 3.01
N LEU A 214 -1.05 -9.16 3.40
CA LEU A 214 -1.69 -10.08 2.46
C LEU A 214 -2.64 -9.36 1.51
N HIS A 215 -3.51 -8.49 2.03
CA HIS A 215 -4.39 -7.66 1.22
C HIS A 215 -3.59 -6.83 0.20
N ASN A 216 -2.51 -6.19 0.65
CA ASN A 216 -1.66 -5.38 -0.22
C ASN A 216 -0.99 -6.18 -1.35
N PHE A 217 -0.57 -7.42 -1.08
CA PHE A 217 -0.09 -8.34 -2.11
C PHE A 217 -1.16 -8.67 -3.15
N LEU A 218 -2.40 -8.88 -2.70
CA LEU A 218 -3.52 -9.23 -3.56
C LEU A 218 -4.04 -8.08 -4.41
N ARG A 219 -3.58 -6.86 -4.17
CA ARG A 219 -3.82 -5.73 -5.08
C ARG A 219 -3.04 -5.90 -6.40
N HIS A 220 -2.07 -6.80 -6.49
CA HIS A 220 -1.27 -7.09 -7.69
C HIS A 220 -1.48 -8.52 -8.18
N ASP A 221 -1.66 -8.71 -9.50
CA ASP A 221 -1.93 -10.02 -10.11
C ASP A 221 -0.85 -11.07 -9.85
N ASP A 222 0.43 -10.72 -9.96
CA ASP A 222 1.53 -11.62 -9.59
C ASP A 222 1.43 -12.10 -8.13
N GLY A 223 0.96 -11.24 -7.23
CA GLY A 223 0.68 -11.60 -5.84
C GLY A 223 -0.45 -12.62 -5.73
N ILE A 224 -1.58 -12.39 -6.43
CA ILE A 224 -2.69 -13.35 -6.51
C ILE A 224 -2.20 -14.69 -7.06
N HIS A 225 -1.45 -14.67 -8.18
CA HIS A 225 -0.94 -15.87 -8.83
C HIS A 225 0.00 -16.67 -7.93
N GLU A 226 0.91 -16.00 -7.23
CA GLU A 226 1.81 -16.67 -6.30
C GLU A 226 1.06 -17.27 -5.11
N LEU A 227 0.18 -16.48 -4.46
CA LEU A 227 -0.54 -16.92 -3.26
C LEU A 227 -1.46 -18.11 -3.54
N ASN A 228 -2.11 -18.14 -4.70
CA ASN A 228 -2.98 -19.26 -5.10
C ASN A 228 -2.26 -20.62 -5.23
N LYS A 229 -0.92 -20.65 -5.24
CA LYS A 229 -0.13 -21.90 -5.21
C LYS A 229 -0.19 -22.60 -3.84
N TYR A 230 -0.63 -21.92 -2.78
CA TYR A 230 -0.51 -22.39 -1.39
C TYR A 230 -1.86 -22.59 -0.69
N ASN A 231 -2.96 -22.78 -1.43
CA ASN A 231 -4.32 -22.95 -0.88
C ASN A 231 -4.74 -21.85 0.13
N PRO A 232 -4.63 -20.56 -0.26
CA PRO A 232 -4.77 -19.45 0.67
C PRO A 232 -6.19 -19.31 1.23
N LEU A 233 -7.21 -19.76 0.50
CA LEU A 233 -8.60 -19.70 0.96
C LEU A 233 -8.85 -20.50 2.24
N SER A 234 -8.19 -21.66 2.40
CA SER A 234 -8.32 -22.46 3.62
C SER A 234 -7.77 -21.74 4.86
N ILE A 235 -6.66 -21.02 4.69
CA ILE A 235 -6.02 -20.23 5.75
C ILE A 235 -6.96 -19.07 6.14
N ILE A 236 -7.52 -18.38 5.15
CA ILE A 236 -8.45 -17.27 5.37
C ILE A 236 -9.78 -17.72 5.98
N GLU A 237 -10.28 -18.90 5.63
CA GLU A 237 -11.46 -19.50 6.25
C GLU A 237 -11.21 -19.90 7.72
N ALA A 238 -9.97 -20.25 8.08
CA ALA A 238 -9.58 -20.56 9.45
C ALA A 238 -9.37 -19.31 10.33
N VAL A 239 -9.29 -18.11 9.74
CA VAL A 239 -9.21 -16.85 10.47
C VAL A 239 -10.55 -16.62 11.19
N LYS A 240 -10.62 -17.03 12.45
CA LYS A 240 -11.77 -16.77 13.31
C LYS A 240 -11.89 -15.27 13.60
N PHE A 241 -13.10 -14.77 13.39
CA PHE A 241 -13.56 -13.53 14.00
C PHE A 241 -13.70 -13.71 15.51
N GLU A 242 -12.93 -12.95 16.26
CA GLU A 242 -13.21 -12.69 17.65
C GLU A 242 -13.45 -11.19 17.73
N PRO A 243 -14.67 -10.77 18.10
CA PRO A 243 -14.96 -9.36 18.17
C PRO A 243 -14.01 -8.68 19.17
N SER A 244 -13.23 -7.71 18.72
CA SER A 244 -12.44 -6.82 19.54
C SER A 244 -13.35 -6.01 20.47
N VAL A 245 -12.83 -5.64 21.63
CA VAL A 245 -13.60 -4.90 22.66
C VAL A 245 -14.00 -3.48 22.19
N SER A 246 -13.38 -2.99 21.12
CA SER A 246 -13.78 -1.79 20.37
C SER A 246 -14.65 -2.17 19.17
N ASP A 247 -15.88 -1.65 19.14
CA ASP A 247 -16.79 -1.86 17.99
C ASP A 247 -16.15 -1.43 16.66
N ASP A 248 -15.27 -0.40 16.64
CA ASP A 248 -14.69 0.17 15.42
C ASP A 248 -13.58 -0.69 14.75
N ASP A 249 -12.80 -1.47 15.51
CA ASP A 249 -11.66 -2.24 14.95
C ASP A 249 -12.13 -3.56 14.29
N ASP A 250 -13.23 -4.14 14.77
CA ASP A 250 -13.89 -5.32 14.17
C ASP A 250 -14.40 -5.09 12.75
N TYR A 251 -14.76 -3.84 12.43
CA TYR A 251 -15.25 -3.50 11.11
C TYR A 251 -14.14 -3.56 10.06
N ASP A 252 -12.89 -3.26 10.41
CA ASP A 252 -11.80 -3.18 9.44
C ASP A 252 -11.32 -4.57 8.99
N LEU A 253 -11.15 -5.50 9.94
CA LEU A 253 -10.74 -6.87 9.63
C LEU A 253 -11.77 -7.59 8.75
N THR A 254 -13.07 -7.33 8.98
CA THR A 254 -14.15 -7.91 8.16
C THR A 254 -14.05 -7.56 6.71
N ILE A 255 -13.85 -6.28 6.44
CA ILE A 255 -13.77 -5.77 5.08
C ILE A 255 -12.54 -6.39 4.42
N HIS A 256 -11.38 -6.35 5.09
CA HIS A 256 -10.14 -6.90 4.56
C HIS A 256 -10.27 -8.39 4.22
N LEU A 257 -10.83 -9.22 5.10
CA LEU A 257 -11.02 -10.65 4.83
C LEU A 257 -11.98 -10.90 3.67
N ALA A 258 -13.06 -10.13 3.56
CA ALA A 258 -14.00 -10.22 2.44
C ALA A 258 -13.33 -9.83 1.12
N MET A 259 -12.53 -8.76 1.12
CA MET A 259 -11.75 -8.32 -0.04
C MET A 259 -10.70 -9.38 -0.43
N ILE A 260 -9.92 -9.88 0.53
CA ILE A 260 -8.93 -10.95 0.33
C ILE A 260 -9.58 -12.18 -0.29
N ARG A 261 -10.69 -12.66 0.28
CA ARG A 261 -11.43 -13.81 -0.26
C ARG A 261 -11.87 -13.54 -1.69
N ALA A 262 -12.52 -12.41 -1.96
CA ALA A 262 -12.95 -12.06 -3.31
C ALA A 262 -11.77 -12.01 -4.30
N LEU A 263 -10.65 -11.40 -3.92
CA LEU A 263 -9.45 -11.29 -4.77
C LEU A 263 -8.82 -12.66 -5.08
N LEU A 264 -8.87 -13.62 -4.15
CA LEU A 264 -8.32 -14.97 -4.32
C LEU A 264 -9.22 -15.92 -5.13
N THR A 265 -10.55 -15.76 -5.03
CA THR A 265 -11.54 -16.65 -5.66
C THR A 265 -11.77 -16.31 -7.14
N ASP A 266 -11.92 -17.27 -8.04
CA ASP A 266 -12.27 -16.97 -9.44
C ASP A 266 -13.77 -16.64 -9.64
N TYR A 267 -14.16 -16.21 -10.85
CA TYR A 267 -15.53 -15.82 -11.15
C TYR A 267 -16.54 -16.98 -11.03
N ASP A 268 -16.15 -18.19 -11.42
CA ASP A 268 -17.05 -19.34 -11.43
C ASP A 268 -17.28 -19.84 -10.00
N GLN A 269 -16.26 -19.80 -9.16
CA GLN A 269 -16.36 -20.06 -7.72
C GLN A 269 -17.23 -19.01 -7.02
N ILE A 270 -17.10 -17.71 -7.35
CA ILE A 270 -17.97 -16.65 -6.79
C ILE A 270 -19.44 -16.90 -7.16
N LYS A 271 -19.72 -17.40 -8.37
CA LYS A 271 -21.08 -17.76 -8.81
C LYS A 271 -21.64 -18.96 -8.06
N GLN A 272 -20.79 -19.93 -7.70
CA GLN A 272 -21.20 -21.15 -7.00
C GLN A 272 -21.41 -20.92 -5.49
N ASP A 273 -20.62 -20.03 -4.88
CA ASP A 273 -20.56 -19.84 -3.43
C ASP A 273 -21.08 -18.45 -2.98
N THR A 274 -22.23 -17.97 -3.47
CA THR A 274 -22.78 -16.64 -3.12
C THR A 274 -22.83 -16.40 -1.60
N ALA A 275 -23.19 -17.44 -0.82
CA ALA A 275 -23.31 -17.35 0.64
C ALA A 275 -22.01 -16.96 1.37
N LYS A 276 -20.83 -17.12 0.74
CA LYS A 276 -19.54 -16.74 1.31
C LYS A 276 -19.26 -15.23 1.27
N TYR A 277 -20.13 -14.45 0.63
CA TYR A 277 -20.03 -12.99 0.51
C TYR A 277 -21.26 -12.31 1.14
N PRO A 278 -21.25 -12.06 2.45
CA PRO A 278 -22.39 -11.50 3.15
C PRO A 278 -22.76 -10.11 2.62
N HIS A 279 -24.05 -9.88 2.40
CA HIS A 279 -24.59 -8.61 1.90
C HIS A 279 -24.10 -7.39 2.72
N LYS A 280 -23.98 -7.53 4.04
CA LYS A 280 -23.41 -6.51 4.95
C LYS A 280 -22.00 -6.08 4.54
N ALA A 281 -21.09 -7.03 4.28
CA ALA A 281 -19.71 -6.73 3.91
C ALA A 281 -19.65 -5.99 2.56
N ILE A 282 -20.50 -6.37 1.62
CA ILE A 282 -20.54 -5.75 0.29
C ILE A 282 -21.16 -4.35 0.36
N ASN A 283 -22.19 -4.14 1.19
CA ASN A 283 -22.71 -2.80 1.50
C ASN A 283 -21.63 -1.90 2.12
N MET A 284 -20.76 -2.46 2.96
CA MET A 284 -19.65 -1.72 3.56
C MET A 284 -18.62 -1.30 2.50
N LEU A 285 -18.31 -2.16 1.52
CA LEU A 285 -17.47 -1.78 0.37
C LEU A 285 -18.07 -0.60 -0.39
N LEU A 286 -19.38 -0.63 -0.66
CA LEU A 286 -20.08 0.47 -1.32
C LEU A 286 -20.07 1.75 -0.44
N GLN A 287 -20.25 1.62 0.86
CA GLN A 287 -20.19 2.74 1.81
C GLN A 287 -18.80 3.39 1.86
N LEU A 288 -17.72 2.59 1.81
CA LEU A 288 -16.35 3.10 1.70
C LEU A 288 -16.18 3.94 0.43
N SER A 289 -16.69 3.46 -0.71
CA SER A 289 -16.68 4.22 -1.95
C SER A 289 -17.46 5.53 -1.83
N ILE A 290 -18.67 5.52 -1.25
CA ILE A 290 -19.47 6.73 -1.01
C ILE A 290 -18.72 7.74 -0.15
N ASN A 291 -18.05 7.28 0.92
CA ASN A 291 -17.30 8.15 1.80
C ASN A 291 -16.05 8.71 1.13
N ALA A 292 -15.33 7.90 0.34
CA ALA A 292 -14.17 8.33 -0.43
C ALA A 292 -14.51 9.44 -1.44
N ALA A 293 -15.74 9.47 -1.98
CA ALA A 293 -16.20 10.49 -2.92
C ALA A 293 -16.15 11.93 -2.37
N LYS A 294 -16.23 12.06 -1.04
CA LYS A 294 -16.20 13.34 -0.33
C LYS A 294 -14.80 13.91 -0.21
N HIS A 295 -13.76 13.10 -0.42
CA HIS A 295 -12.37 13.49 -0.29
C HIS A 295 -11.77 13.86 -1.67
N GLU A 296 -10.94 14.90 -1.72
CA GLU A 296 -10.32 15.38 -2.97
C GLU A 296 -9.49 14.30 -3.68
N LYS A 297 -8.72 13.54 -2.90
CA LYS A 297 -7.89 12.41 -3.36
C LYS A 297 -8.64 11.07 -3.47
N CYS A 298 -9.98 11.07 -3.39
CA CYS A 298 -10.79 9.84 -3.43
C CYS A 298 -10.35 8.76 -2.43
N ARG A 299 -10.04 9.17 -1.19
CA ARG A 299 -9.57 8.27 -0.11
C ARG A 299 -10.45 8.35 1.12
N TYR A 300 -10.62 7.23 1.83
CA TYR A 300 -11.29 7.16 3.11
C TYR A 300 -10.79 5.95 3.92
N ASN A 301 -10.53 6.13 5.22
CA ASN A 301 -9.99 5.09 6.12
C ASN A 301 -8.79 4.32 5.53
N GLY A 302 -7.83 5.02 4.95
CA GLY A 302 -6.64 4.41 4.36
C GLY A 302 -6.82 3.85 2.95
N PHE A 303 -8.06 3.56 2.52
CA PHE A 303 -8.34 3.03 1.18
C PHE A 303 -8.44 4.13 0.13
N HIS A 304 -7.86 3.89 -1.05
CA HIS A 304 -8.27 4.59 -2.26
C HIS A 304 -9.55 3.98 -2.83
N VAL A 305 -10.44 4.79 -3.41
CA VAL A 305 -11.74 4.32 -3.94
C VAL A 305 -11.62 3.14 -4.90
N SER A 306 -10.54 3.07 -5.68
CA SER A 306 -10.31 1.98 -6.62
C SER A 306 -10.25 0.62 -5.95
N GLU A 307 -9.79 0.52 -4.70
CA GLU A 307 -9.61 -0.75 -3.98
C GLU A 307 -10.95 -1.46 -3.70
N PRO A 308 -11.91 -0.87 -2.95
CA PRO A 308 -13.21 -1.50 -2.76
C PRO A 308 -13.97 -1.68 -4.09
N LEU A 309 -13.85 -0.74 -5.03
CA LEU A 309 -14.52 -0.86 -6.34
C LEU A 309 -13.98 -2.03 -7.17
N THR A 310 -12.69 -2.34 -7.09
CA THR A 310 -12.08 -3.51 -7.75
C THR A 310 -12.73 -4.81 -7.28
N VAL A 311 -12.95 -4.91 -5.97
CA VAL A 311 -13.63 -6.06 -5.37
C VAL A 311 -15.09 -6.13 -5.82
N LEU A 312 -15.78 -4.98 -5.89
CA LEU A 312 -17.15 -4.94 -6.41
C LEU A 312 -17.24 -5.38 -7.87
N VAL A 313 -16.32 -4.96 -8.75
CA VAL A 313 -16.26 -5.47 -10.14
C VAL A 313 -16.27 -6.99 -10.14
N LYS A 314 -15.45 -7.60 -9.27
CA LYS A 314 -15.32 -9.05 -9.22
C LYS A 314 -16.59 -9.73 -8.72
N LEU A 315 -17.18 -9.22 -7.64
CA LEU A 315 -18.40 -9.77 -7.04
C LEU A 315 -19.65 -9.56 -7.90
N PHE A 316 -19.72 -8.46 -8.66
CA PHE A 316 -20.88 -8.11 -9.49
C PHE A 316 -21.03 -8.95 -10.76
N HIS A 317 -20.06 -9.82 -11.07
CA HIS A 317 -20.24 -10.87 -12.07
C HIS A 317 -21.19 -12.00 -11.61
N ASN A 318 -21.64 -11.95 -10.35
CA ASN A 318 -22.73 -12.77 -9.82
C ASN A 318 -24.00 -11.90 -9.73
N ASP A 319 -25.00 -12.22 -10.55
CA ASP A 319 -26.26 -11.48 -10.67
C ASP A 319 -27.02 -11.36 -9.35
N GLU A 320 -26.97 -12.40 -8.50
CA GLU A 320 -27.62 -12.40 -7.19
C GLU A 320 -27.00 -11.32 -6.28
N ILE A 321 -25.67 -11.25 -6.26
CA ILE A 321 -24.93 -10.23 -5.51
C ILE A 321 -25.23 -8.83 -6.08
N LEU A 322 -25.06 -8.66 -7.40
CA LEU A 322 -25.28 -7.40 -8.09
C LEU A 322 -26.67 -6.85 -7.80
N HIS A 323 -27.71 -7.64 -8.06
CA HIS A 323 -29.09 -7.23 -7.87
C HIS A 323 -29.43 -7.08 -6.39
N GLY A 324 -28.88 -7.91 -5.51
CA GLY A 324 -29.05 -7.78 -4.07
C GLY A 324 -28.56 -6.42 -3.57
N ILE A 325 -27.37 -6.00 -4.00
CA ILE A 325 -26.76 -4.73 -3.56
C ILE A 325 -27.44 -3.53 -4.20
N LEU A 326 -27.67 -3.56 -5.51
CA LEU A 326 -28.25 -2.42 -6.20
C LEU A 326 -29.71 -2.14 -5.81
N ASN A 327 -30.47 -3.14 -5.38
CA ASN A 327 -31.88 -2.97 -5.01
C ASN A 327 -32.14 -2.89 -3.51
N LYS A 328 -31.27 -3.46 -2.67
CA LYS A 328 -31.49 -3.59 -1.23
C LYS A 328 -30.27 -3.14 -0.42
N ASN A 329 -29.45 -2.20 -0.91
CA ASN A 329 -28.33 -1.70 -0.13
C ASN A 329 -28.81 -0.99 1.14
N GLU A 330 -28.01 -1.10 2.19
CA GLU A 330 -28.24 -0.49 3.50
C GLU A 330 -27.25 0.65 3.76
N THR A 331 -26.82 1.36 2.70
CA THR A 331 -25.90 2.49 2.84
C THR A 331 -26.53 3.62 3.64
N LYS A 332 -25.68 4.49 4.20
CA LYS A 332 -26.08 5.69 4.94
C LYS A 332 -25.43 6.93 4.28
N PRO A 333 -26.20 7.77 3.57
CA PRO A 333 -27.64 7.66 3.30
C PRO A 333 -27.97 6.48 2.34
N PRO A 334 -29.23 5.99 2.33
CA PRO A 334 -29.66 4.95 1.39
C PRO A 334 -29.44 5.40 -0.05
N THR A 335 -28.83 4.55 -0.87
CA THR A 335 -28.51 4.90 -2.26
C THR A 335 -29.44 4.18 -3.23
N THR A 336 -29.94 4.91 -4.22
CA THR A 336 -30.69 4.32 -5.34
C THR A 336 -29.71 3.90 -6.45
N ILE A 337 -30.14 3.04 -7.39
CA ILE A 337 -29.37 2.71 -8.59
C ILE A 337 -28.90 3.98 -9.32
N LYS A 338 -29.80 4.97 -9.46
CA LYS A 338 -29.49 6.25 -10.09
C LYS A 338 -28.37 6.98 -9.33
N SER A 339 -28.45 7.03 -8.00
CA SER A 339 -27.41 7.64 -7.16
C SER A 339 -26.07 6.91 -7.24
N ILE A 340 -26.08 5.58 -7.38
CA ILE A 340 -24.85 4.78 -7.57
C ILE A 340 -24.23 5.05 -8.95
N ILE A 341 -25.05 5.13 -10.00
CA ILE A 341 -24.59 5.51 -11.35
C ILE A 341 -24.01 6.93 -11.31
N GLU A 342 -24.69 7.89 -10.69
CA GLU A 342 -24.20 9.26 -10.53
C GLU A 342 -22.88 9.32 -9.74
N LEU A 343 -22.75 8.51 -8.68
CA LEU A 343 -21.52 8.37 -7.90
C LEU A 343 -20.37 7.88 -8.78
N PHE A 344 -20.56 6.79 -9.52
CA PHE A 344 -19.55 6.24 -10.43
C PHE A 344 -19.20 7.22 -11.56
N THR A 345 -20.20 7.89 -12.15
CA THR A 345 -19.98 8.93 -13.16
C THR A 345 -19.20 10.11 -12.59
N THR A 346 -19.41 10.48 -11.33
CA THR A 346 -18.65 11.54 -10.66
C THR A 346 -17.18 11.17 -10.51
N PHE A 347 -16.88 9.94 -10.07
CA PHE A 347 -15.50 9.46 -10.00
C PHE A 347 -14.84 9.43 -11.38
N LEU A 348 -15.56 8.94 -12.40
CA LEU A 348 -15.05 8.90 -13.75
C LEU A 348 -14.76 10.31 -14.28
N SER A 349 -15.67 11.26 -14.06
CA SER A 349 -15.51 12.66 -14.49
C SER A 349 -14.32 13.36 -13.81
N LYS A 350 -14.02 13.01 -12.56
CA LYS A 350 -12.86 13.55 -11.82
C LYS A 350 -11.53 12.96 -12.30
N SER A 351 -11.52 11.67 -12.64
CA SER A 351 -10.29 10.91 -12.91
C SER A 351 -9.92 10.94 -14.40
N TYR A 352 -10.91 10.88 -15.30
CA TYR A 352 -10.73 10.78 -16.75
C TYR A 352 -9.91 11.93 -17.38
N PRO A 353 -10.10 13.22 -17.01
CA PRO A 353 -9.31 14.32 -17.59
C PRO A 353 -7.82 14.27 -17.20
N LYS A 354 -7.49 13.66 -16.06
CA LYS A 354 -6.13 13.62 -15.52
C LYS A 354 -5.25 12.57 -16.19
N MET A 355 -5.87 11.58 -16.84
CA MET A 355 -5.18 10.51 -17.55
C MET A 355 -4.22 11.01 -18.65
N ALA A 356 -4.53 12.16 -19.26
CA ALA A 356 -3.77 12.72 -20.38
C ALA A 356 -2.60 13.61 -19.97
N GLY A 357 -2.46 13.94 -18.68
CA GLY A 357 -1.61 15.05 -18.23
C GLY A 357 -0.46 14.68 -17.30
N ASP A 358 -0.60 13.64 -16.46
CA ASP A 358 0.46 13.27 -15.52
C ASP A 358 0.22 11.87 -14.94
N ASN A 359 1.32 11.18 -14.63
CA ASN A 359 1.46 9.75 -14.30
C ASN A 359 0.76 9.27 -12.99
N ASP A 360 -0.46 9.70 -12.67
CA ASP A 360 -1.18 9.13 -11.51
C ASP A 360 -1.83 7.78 -11.89
N VAL A 361 -1.07 6.71 -11.66
CA VAL A 361 -1.45 5.31 -11.88
C VAL A 361 -2.78 4.98 -11.20
N LEU A 362 -3.11 5.60 -10.05
CA LEU A 362 -4.35 5.33 -9.33
C LEU A 362 -5.59 5.92 -10.00
N ASP A 363 -5.47 7.10 -10.62
CA ASP A 363 -6.59 7.71 -11.36
C ASP A 363 -6.88 6.90 -12.63
N ASN A 364 -5.84 6.47 -13.36
CA ASN A 364 -5.97 5.56 -14.50
C ASN A 364 -6.65 4.25 -14.09
N TYR A 365 -6.19 3.65 -12.99
CA TYR A 365 -6.75 2.42 -12.46
C TYR A 365 -8.23 2.59 -12.06
N THR A 366 -8.59 3.72 -11.46
CA THR A 366 -9.97 4.04 -11.09
C THR A 366 -10.88 4.11 -12.31
N CYS A 367 -10.41 4.72 -13.41
CA CYS A 367 -11.15 4.74 -14.67
C CYS A 367 -11.41 3.32 -15.19
N VAL A 368 -10.39 2.45 -15.24
CA VAL A 368 -10.54 1.04 -15.68
C VAL A 368 -11.61 0.33 -14.86
N VAL A 369 -11.54 0.43 -13.53
CA VAL A 369 -12.49 -0.22 -12.61
C VAL A 369 -13.93 0.27 -12.85
N ILE A 370 -14.13 1.59 -12.99
CA ILE A 370 -15.47 2.17 -13.19
C ILE A 370 -16.05 1.82 -14.56
N PHE A 371 -15.25 1.83 -15.62
CA PHE A 371 -15.70 1.38 -16.94
C PHE A 371 -16.15 -0.09 -16.90
N ASN A 372 -15.42 -0.95 -16.19
CA ASN A 372 -15.83 -2.35 -16.00
C ASN A 372 -17.12 -2.48 -15.19
N LEU A 373 -17.34 -1.65 -14.17
CA LEU A 373 -18.62 -1.60 -13.45
C LEU A 373 -19.77 -1.22 -14.37
N PHE A 374 -19.63 -0.15 -15.16
CA PHE A 374 -20.67 0.25 -16.12
C PHE A 374 -20.91 -0.81 -17.20
N TRP A 375 -19.85 -1.46 -17.65
CA TRP A 375 -19.97 -2.58 -18.58
C TRP A 375 -20.80 -3.72 -17.99
N ILE A 376 -20.52 -4.14 -16.75
CA ILE A 376 -21.34 -5.14 -16.04
C ILE A 376 -22.81 -4.69 -16.00
N LEU A 377 -23.09 -3.45 -15.60
CA LEU A 377 -24.45 -2.92 -15.55
C LEU A 377 -25.13 -2.92 -16.93
N SER A 378 -24.39 -2.62 -18.00
CA SER A 378 -24.92 -2.59 -19.36
C SER A 378 -25.36 -3.96 -19.87
N ASN A 379 -24.84 -5.05 -19.30
CA ASN A 379 -25.28 -6.41 -19.68
C ASN A 379 -26.69 -6.75 -19.16
N HIS A 380 -27.31 -5.90 -18.33
CA HIS A 380 -28.65 -6.13 -17.80
C HIS A 380 -29.60 -5.02 -18.27
N GLU A 381 -30.57 -5.39 -19.10
CA GLU A 381 -31.59 -4.47 -19.69
C GLU A 381 -32.28 -3.58 -18.64
N ARG A 382 -32.52 -4.13 -17.45
CA ARG A 382 -33.13 -3.41 -16.31
C ARG A 382 -32.39 -2.14 -15.87
N TYR A 383 -31.12 -1.98 -16.24
CA TYR A 383 -30.31 -0.80 -15.88
C TYR A 383 -30.12 0.17 -17.06
N HIS A 384 -30.53 -0.21 -18.28
CA HIS A 384 -30.27 0.56 -19.49
C HIS A 384 -30.83 1.98 -19.42
N ASP A 385 -32.07 2.14 -18.96
CA ASP A 385 -32.70 3.46 -18.87
C ASP A 385 -31.95 4.39 -17.90
N SER A 386 -31.47 3.85 -16.78
CA SER A 386 -30.70 4.63 -15.81
C SER A 386 -29.33 5.04 -16.35
N LEU A 387 -28.70 4.18 -17.17
CA LEU A 387 -27.43 4.48 -17.83
C LEU A 387 -27.60 5.51 -18.96
N ARG A 388 -28.62 5.34 -19.81
CA ARG A 388 -28.92 6.25 -20.94
C ARG A 388 -29.29 7.67 -20.48
N GLN A 389 -29.86 7.82 -19.29
CA GLN A 389 -30.22 9.13 -18.72
C GLN A 389 -29.02 10.00 -18.30
N SER A 390 -27.80 9.45 -18.29
CA SER A 390 -26.60 10.20 -17.89
C SER A 390 -25.80 10.68 -19.10
N ASP A 391 -26.08 11.89 -19.59
CA ASP A 391 -25.37 12.50 -20.72
C ASP A 391 -23.85 12.55 -20.49
N THR A 392 -23.42 12.86 -19.27
CA THR A 392 -22.00 12.89 -18.88
C THR A 392 -21.36 11.51 -19.06
N LEU A 393 -22.01 10.44 -18.60
CA LEU A 393 -21.52 9.08 -18.77
C LEU A 393 -21.39 8.73 -20.26
N ILE A 394 -22.46 8.95 -21.03
CA ILE A 394 -22.46 8.61 -22.46
C ILE A 394 -21.38 9.40 -23.22
N GLY A 395 -21.19 10.68 -22.90
CA GLY A 395 -20.13 11.50 -23.47
C GLY A 395 -18.73 10.95 -23.16
N LEU A 396 -18.47 10.54 -21.91
CA LEU A 396 -17.19 9.92 -21.53
C LEU A 396 -16.97 8.57 -22.21
N VAL A 397 -18.01 7.74 -22.31
CA VAL A 397 -17.95 6.44 -23.00
C VAL A 397 -17.63 6.61 -24.49
N LYS A 398 -18.29 7.55 -25.18
CA LYS A 398 -17.99 7.85 -26.59
C LYS A 398 -16.54 8.32 -26.78
N ASN A 399 -16.09 9.25 -25.94
CA ASN A 399 -14.72 9.76 -26.00
C ASN A 399 -13.67 8.64 -25.83
N ALA A 400 -13.94 7.67 -24.96
CA ALA A 400 -13.05 6.53 -24.73
C ALA A 400 -12.90 5.60 -25.95
N VAL A 401 -13.92 5.51 -26.80
CA VAL A 401 -13.87 4.74 -28.05
C VAL A 401 -13.13 5.50 -29.16
N VAL A 402 -13.27 6.83 -29.21
CA VAL A 402 -12.70 7.68 -30.26
C VAL A 402 -11.19 7.90 -30.10
N ASP A 403 -10.68 7.97 -28.87
CA ASP A 403 -9.25 8.19 -28.59
C ASP A 403 -8.64 7.07 -27.73
N PRO A 404 -8.51 5.84 -28.26
CA PRO A 404 -7.99 4.69 -27.51
C PRO A 404 -6.51 4.83 -27.13
N ARG A 405 -5.75 5.71 -27.81
CA ARG A 405 -4.30 5.86 -27.61
C ARG A 405 -3.94 6.64 -26.35
N ARG A 406 -4.92 7.29 -25.70
CA ARG A 406 -4.73 7.94 -24.39
C ARG A 406 -4.64 6.97 -23.22
N PHE A 407 -4.98 5.70 -23.42
CA PHE A 407 -5.05 4.73 -22.32
C PHE A 407 -3.77 3.91 -22.27
N VAL A 408 -2.98 4.13 -21.22
CA VAL A 408 -1.92 3.21 -20.83
C VAL A 408 -2.55 2.21 -19.86
N ASP A 409 -2.62 0.93 -20.25
CA ASP A 409 -3.05 -0.19 -19.40
C ASP A 409 -1.98 -0.51 -18.35
N THR A 410 -1.50 0.49 -17.63
CA THR A 410 -0.64 0.29 -16.47
C THR A 410 -1.52 -0.17 -15.32
N PHE A 411 -1.30 -1.42 -14.91
CA PHE A 411 -1.91 -2.03 -13.73
C PHE A 411 -3.40 -2.37 -13.88
N MET A 412 -3.75 -3.17 -14.91
CA MET A 412 -5.08 -3.77 -15.04
C MET A 412 -5.05 -5.21 -14.52
N PRO A 413 -5.86 -5.58 -13.50
CA PRO A 413 -6.08 -6.97 -13.14
C PRO A 413 -6.49 -7.74 -14.38
N ARG A 414 -5.87 -8.90 -14.63
CA ARG A 414 -6.14 -9.77 -15.81
C ARG A 414 -7.61 -10.12 -16.01
N THR A 415 -8.41 -9.95 -14.97
CA THR A 415 -9.85 -10.21 -14.96
C THR A 415 -10.70 -9.05 -15.50
N MET A 416 -10.13 -7.87 -15.73
CA MET A 416 -10.83 -6.69 -16.24
C MET A 416 -10.55 -6.45 -17.72
N LYS A 417 -11.52 -5.83 -18.41
CA LYS A 417 -11.37 -5.37 -19.79
C LYS A 417 -10.70 -4.00 -19.82
N SER A 418 -10.01 -3.71 -20.93
CA SER A 418 -9.47 -2.36 -21.17
C SER A 418 -10.60 -1.33 -21.23
N ILE A 419 -10.27 -0.05 -21.01
CA ILE A 419 -11.24 1.05 -21.09
C ILE A 419 -11.94 1.07 -22.46
N TYR A 420 -11.19 0.88 -23.53
CA TYR A 420 -11.74 0.85 -24.90
C TYR A 420 -12.73 -0.30 -25.10
N GLU A 421 -12.38 -1.52 -24.66
CA GLU A 421 -13.25 -2.69 -24.79
C GLU A 421 -14.52 -2.53 -23.96
N SER A 422 -14.40 -2.12 -22.69
CA SER A 422 -15.56 -1.83 -21.84
C SER A 422 -16.46 -0.75 -22.46
N ALA A 423 -15.89 0.35 -22.93
CA ALA A 423 -16.64 1.44 -23.52
C ALA A 423 -17.37 1.01 -24.81
N SER A 424 -16.68 0.27 -25.68
CA SER A 424 -17.26 -0.25 -26.92
C SER A 424 -18.44 -1.19 -26.65
N GLU A 425 -18.32 -2.06 -25.65
CA GLU A 425 -19.39 -2.96 -25.25
C GLU A 425 -20.56 -2.25 -24.55
N ILE A 426 -20.30 -1.22 -23.75
CA ILE A 426 -21.36 -0.37 -23.18
C ILE A 426 -22.20 0.24 -24.29
N LEU A 427 -21.58 0.87 -25.30
CA LEU A 427 -22.32 1.48 -26.41
C LEU A 427 -23.13 0.44 -27.18
N LYS A 428 -22.54 -0.72 -27.45
CA LYS A 428 -23.22 -1.84 -28.11
C LYS A 428 -24.43 -2.33 -27.32
N ASN A 429 -24.26 -2.57 -26.03
CA ASN A 429 -25.32 -3.09 -25.16
C ASN A 429 -26.45 -2.08 -24.93
N LEU A 430 -26.16 -0.79 -25.03
CA LEU A 430 -27.15 0.28 -24.89
C LEU A 430 -27.78 0.72 -26.22
N ASP A 431 -27.42 0.09 -27.34
CA ASP A 431 -27.85 0.47 -28.70
C ASP A 431 -27.54 1.94 -29.05
N ILE A 432 -26.36 2.43 -28.66
CA ILE A 432 -25.91 3.81 -28.93
C ILE A 432 -24.85 3.81 -30.04
N GLU A 433 -25.07 4.62 -31.08
CA GLU A 433 -24.14 4.74 -32.21
C GLU A 433 -22.78 5.31 -31.79
N GLN A 434 -21.70 4.72 -32.33
CA GLN A 434 -20.29 5.04 -32.02
C GLN A 434 -19.75 6.31 -32.71
N HIS A 435 -20.63 7.23 -33.13
CA HIS A 435 -20.27 8.45 -33.85
C HIS A 435 -19.93 9.61 -32.91
#